data_AF-A0A914IUE9-F1
#
_entry.id   AF-A0A914IUE9-F1
#
_cell.length_a   1.000
_cell.length_b   1.000
_cell.length_c   1.000
_cell.angle_alpha   90.00
_cell.angle_beta   90.00
_cell.angle_gamma   90.00
#
_symmetry.space_group_name_H-M   'P 1'
#
loop_
_entity.id
_entity.type
_entity.pdbx_description
1 polymer ?
#
loop_
_entity_poly.entity_id
_entity_poly.type
_entity_poly.pdbx_seq_one_letter_code
_entity_poly.pdbx_strand_id
1 'polypeptide(L)'
;MDLLKQYAPQFTNLTTKTIDFRPTKKSKMAEGSHESILDVAATAGLTSLNPSDLVFEANQRGIAYYDFVLSSTRTVEGGLQLFLAKLDSRTNVEWFETVNVDETILTKNNIPINDLALMTLGILTWRTRISQSRILCLVNDLGTDSSLELEALKRAANKFKCMHHVLTIGSRRRNSLPALLSSSGKRSSISSQDGMRLRIMMCQTRAELDNIPTQAIRETRYLLVPNSNPLLCLCFPLTS
;
A
#
# COMPACT_ATOMS: atom_id res chain seq x y z
N MET A 1 -39.34 -44.29 -46.10
CA MET A 1 -39.29 -42.81 -46.12
C MET A 1 -40.46 -42.28 -45.28
N ASP A 2 -40.63 -42.67 -44.02
CA ASP A 2 -39.78 -42.52 -42.83
C ASP A 2 -39.45 -41.07 -42.45
N LEU A 3 -40.27 -40.62 -41.49
CA LEU A 3 -39.87 -39.95 -40.25
C LEU A 3 -39.39 -38.50 -40.36
N LEU A 4 -40.36 -37.59 -40.45
CA LEU A 4 -40.26 -36.21 -39.96
C LEU A 4 -41.22 -36.03 -38.78
N LYS A 5 -40.75 -36.33 -37.57
CA LYS A 5 -41.33 -35.82 -36.32
C LYS A 5 -40.31 -35.95 -35.20
N GLN A 6 -40.26 -34.89 -34.38
CA GLN A 6 -39.54 -34.73 -33.11
C GLN A 6 -38.03 -34.66 -33.22
N TYR A 7 -37.47 -33.47 -33.02
CA TYR A 7 -36.76 -33.13 -31.77
C TYR A 7 -36.48 -31.63 -31.78
N ALA A 8 -37.16 -30.90 -30.90
CA ALA A 8 -36.85 -29.51 -30.57
C ALA A 8 -35.82 -29.48 -29.44
N PRO A 9 -34.88 -28.54 -29.43
CA PRO A 9 -34.31 -28.02 -28.20
C PRO A 9 -34.93 -26.66 -27.88
N GLN A 10 -35.50 -26.58 -26.68
CA GLN A 10 -36.00 -25.37 -26.05
C GLN A 10 -34.83 -24.40 -25.80
N PHE A 11 -34.75 -23.31 -26.56
CA PHE A 11 -33.94 -22.17 -26.15
C PHE A 11 -34.76 -21.31 -25.21
N THR A 12 -34.56 -21.55 -23.92
CA THR A 12 -35.05 -20.73 -22.83
C THR A 12 -34.45 -19.34 -22.89
N ASN A 13 -35.33 -18.34 -22.80
CA ASN A 13 -35.04 -16.92 -22.65
C ASN A 13 -33.98 -16.65 -21.57
N LEU A 14 -32.86 -16.04 -21.96
CA LEU A 14 -31.99 -15.28 -21.07
C LEU A 14 -32.07 -13.82 -21.48
N THR A 15 -33.10 -13.18 -20.94
CA THR A 15 -33.26 -11.73 -20.84
C THR A 15 -31.95 -11.06 -20.44
N THR A 16 -31.48 -10.20 -21.33
CA THR A 16 -30.48 -9.16 -21.10
C THR A 16 -30.94 -8.30 -19.93
N LYS A 17 -30.40 -8.55 -18.73
CA LYS A 17 -30.53 -7.61 -17.61
C LYS A 17 -29.51 -6.51 -17.82
N THR A 18 -29.96 -5.41 -18.42
CA THR A 18 -29.35 -4.10 -18.28
C THR A 18 -29.25 -3.80 -16.79
N ILE A 19 -28.03 -3.84 -16.24
CA ILE A 19 -27.78 -3.46 -14.85
C ILE A 19 -27.78 -1.93 -14.83
N ASP A 20 -28.95 -1.36 -14.55
CA ASP A 20 -29.09 0.04 -14.18
C ASP A 20 -28.31 0.27 -12.87
N PHE A 21 -27.13 0.88 -12.98
CA PHE A 21 -26.41 1.45 -11.84
C PHE A 21 -27.17 2.68 -11.34
N ARG A 22 -28.17 2.46 -10.47
CA ARG A 22 -28.69 3.52 -9.60
C ARG A 22 -27.74 3.69 -8.42
N PRO A 23 -27.20 4.88 -8.15
CA PRO A 23 -26.45 5.13 -6.93
C PRO A 23 -27.43 5.14 -5.75
N THR A 24 -27.34 4.15 -4.87
CA THR A 24 -28.07 4.12 -3.61
C THR A 24 -27.58 5.23 -2.70
N LYS A 25 -28.56 5.99 -2.19
CA LYS A 25 -28.45 7.21 -1.39
C LYS A 25 -27.62 7.04 -0.11
N LYS A 26 -26.79 8.07 0.12
CA LYS A 26 -26.47 8.74 1.39
C LYS A 26 -25.79 7.86 2.46
N SER A 27 -24.45 7.80 2.41
CA SER A 27 -23.69 7.72 3.65
C SER A 27 -23.87 9.03 4.42
N LYS A 28 -24.13 8.92 5.72
CA LYS A 28 -24.14 10.05 6.64
C LYS A 28 -22.76 10.69 6.59
N MET A 29 -22.70 11.97 6.22
CA MET A 29 -21.51 12.79 6.44
C MET A 29 -21.27 12.82 7.96
N ALA A 30 -20.32 12.02 8.42
CA ALA A 30 -19.65 12.30 9.67
C ALA A 30 -18.78 13.53 9.40
N GLU A 31 -19.22 14.65 9.94
CA GLU A 31 -18.52 15.93 9.95
C GLU A 31 -17.33 15.82 10.94
N GLY A 32 -16.34 15.01 10.56
CA GLY A 32 -14.99 15.06 11.11
C GLY A 32 -14.18 16.01 10.25
N SER A 33 -13.40 16.88 10.87
CA SER A 33 -12.46 17.79 10.18
C SER A 33 -11.83 17.09 8.97
N HIS A 34 -12.16 17.53 7.76
CA HIS A 34 -11.60 16.97 6.54
C HIS A 34 -10.10 17.22 6.54
N GLU A 35 -9.32 16.28 7.07
CA GLU A 35 -7.86 16.32 7.06
C GLU A 35 -7.40 16.56 5.62
N SER A 36 -6.59 17.59 5.42
CA SER A 36 -6.16 17.99 4.08
C SER A 36 -5.40 16.84 3.42
N ILE A 37 -5.52 16.70 2.10
CA ILE A 37 -4.73 15.69 1.35
C ILE A 37 -3.22 15.86 1.60
N LEU A 38 -2.78 17.09 1.87
CA LEU A 38 -1.39 17.38 2.22
C LEU A 38 -1.01 16.83 3.59
N ASP A 39 -1.91 16.93 4.57
CA ASP A 39 -1.69 16.42 5.93
C ASP A 39 -1.63 14.89 5.90
N VAL A 40 -2.57 14.25 5.19
CA VAL A 40 -2.57 12.79 5.01
C VAL A 40 -1.30 12.32 4.27
N ALA A 41 -0.90 13.02 3.21
CA ALA A 41 0.30 12.67 2.47
C ALA A 41 1.60 12.91 3.26
N ALA A 42 1.61 13.92 4.13
CA ALA A 42 2.72 14.14 5.07
C ALA A 42 2.81 13.00 6.09
N THR A 43 1.66 12.59 6.63
CA THR A 43 1.52 11.45 7.54
C THR A 43 1.95 10.14 6.88
N ALA A 44 1.66 9.97 5.58
CA ALA A 44 2.10 8.83 4.79
C ALA A 44 3.58 8.88 4.36
N GLY A 45 4.31 9.94 4.70
CA GLY A 45 5.72 10.11 4.37
C GLY A 45 6.01 10.53 2.91
N LEU A 46 4.97 10.73 2.08
CA LEU A 46 5.13 11.10 0.67
C LEU A 46 5.82 12.45 0.48
N THR A 47 5.59 13.40 1.38
CA THR A 47 6.23 14.73 1.32
C THR A 47 7.73 14.69 1.60
N SER A 48 8.24 13.55 2.09
CA SER A 48 9.67 13.34 2.39
C SER A 48 10.43 12.68 1.23
N LEU A 49 9.73 12.28 0.17
CA LEU A 49 10.32 11.67 -1.01
C LEU A 49 10.91 12.72 -1.95
N ASN A 50 12.11 12.44 -2.43
CA ASN A 50 12.73 13.16 -3.54
C ASN A 50 12.39 12.48 -4.86
N PRO A 51 12.40 13.18 -6.01
CA PRO A 51 12.09 12.59 -7.31
C PRO A 51 13.08 11.48 -7.70
N SER A 52 14.32 11.55 -7.22
CA SER A 52 15.32 10.49 -7.38
C SER A 52 14.93 9.19 -6.68
N ASP A 53 14.19 9.27 -5.57
CA ASP A 53 13.72 8.09 -4.83
C ASP A 53 12.59 7.36 -5.58
N LEU A 54 11.93 8.06 -6.50
CA LEU A 54 10.86 7.51 -7.33
C LEU A 54 11.40 6.85 -8.60
N VAL A 55 12.69 7.03 -8.89
CA VAL A 55 13.33 6.37 -10.03
C VAL A 55 13.54 4.91 -9.68
N PHE A 56 13.00 4.06 -10.54
CA PHE A 56 13.18 2.63 -10.53
C PHE A 56 14.28 2.26 -11.53
N GLU A 57 15.45 1.89 -11.00
CA GLU A 57 16.55 1.36 -11.81
C GLU A 57 16.40 -0.15 -11.96
N ALA A 58 15.73 -0.59 -13.03
CA ALA A 58 15.88 -1.98 -13.50
C ALA A 58 16.99 -2.04 -14.54
N ASN A 59 17.99 -2.88 -14.27
CA ASN A 59 19.07 -3.21 -15.19
C ASN A 59 18.52 -3.39 -16.63
N GLN A 60 18.92 -2.47 -17.52
CA GLN A 60 18.98 -2.59 -18.99
C GLN A 60 17.92 -1.90 -19.89
N ARG A 61 16.93 -1.11 -19.43
CA ARG A 61 15.98 -0.43 -20.38
C ARG A 61 15.59 1.02 -20.05
N GLY A 62 16.52 1.81 -19.53
CA GLY A 62 16.30 3.25 -19.27
C GLY A 62 15.65 3.54 -17.91
N ILE A 63 15.23 4.79 -17.70
CA ILE A 63 14.66 5.27 -16.43
C ILE A 63 13.19 4.86 -16.37
N ALA A 64 12.85 4.04 -15.38
CA ALA A 64 11.48 3.69 -15.01
C ALA A 64 11.10 4.41 -13.71
N TYR A 65 9.82 4.54 -13.41
CA TYR A 65 9.32 5.09 -12.15
C TYR A 65 8.43 4.06 -11.46
N TYR A 66 8.27 4.16 -10.13
CA TYR A 66 7.29 3.33 -9.43
C TYR A 66 5.87 3.72 -9.83
N ASP A 67 4.99 2.71 -9.89
CA ASP A 67 3.57 2.90 -10.16
C ASP A 67 2.81 3.19 -8.85
N PHE A 68 3.29 2.63 -7.74
CA PHE A 68 2.68 2.79 -6.43
C PHE A 68 3.70 3.10 -5.33
N VAL A 69 3.26 3.82 -4.31
CA VAL A 69 3.96 4.01 -3.04
C VAL A 69 3.07 3.48 -1.91
N LEU A 70 3.62 2.60 -1.10
CA LEU A 70 2.96 1.99 0.05
C LEU A 70 3.65 2.45 1.33
N SER A 71 2.88 2.87 2.34
CA SER A 71 3.45 3.28 3.63
C SER A 71 2.50 2.98 4.79
N SER A 72 3.04 3.06 6.01
CA SER A 72 2.29 2.85 7.24
C SER A 72 2.63 3.91 8.29
N THR A 73 1.66 4.23 9.14
CA THR A 73 1.86 5.08 10.32
C THR A 73 1.07 4.57 11.51
N ARG A 74 1.43 5.04 12.70
CA ARG A 74 0.59 4.94 13.90
C ARG A 74 -0.31 6.17 13.97
N THR A 75 -1.60 5.93 14.17
CA THR A 75 -2.60 6.98 14.40
C THR A 75 -2.51 7.50 15.83
N VAL A 76 -3.06 8.70 16.05
CA VAL A 76 -3.06 9.35 17.38
C VAL A 76 -3.89 8.55 18.41
N GLU A 77 -4.88 7.80 17.94
CA GLU A 77 -5.76 6.96 18.76
C GLU A 77 -5.15 5.58 19.10
N GLY A 78 -3.88 5.35 18.73
CA GLY A 78 -3.18 4.08 18.98
C GLY A 78 -3.45 3.00 17.92
N GLY A 79 -4.35 3.23 16.97
CA GLY A 79 -4.53 2.38 15.80
C GLY A 79 -3.39 2.52 14.78
N LEU A 80 -3.38 1.65 13.77
CA LEU A 80 -2.43 1.71 12.66
C LEU A 80 -3.16 2.13 11.38
N GLN A 81 -2.49 2.83 10.49
CA GLN A 81 -3.07 3.21 9.20
C GLN A 81 -2.09 2.88 8.08
N LEU A 82 -2.61 2.25 7.02
CA LEU A 82 -1.88 1.96 5.80
C LEU A 82 -2.31 2.93 4.71
N PHE A 83 -1.36 3.30 3.85
CA PHE A 83 -1.56 4.21 2.74
C PHE A 83 -1.08 3.57 1.45
N LEU A 84 -1.86 3.73 0.39
CA LEU A 84 -1.47 3.39 -0.97
C LEU A 84 -1.67 4.60 -1.88
N ALA A 85 -0.58 5.07 -2.46
CA ALA A 85 -0.59 6.13 -3.47
C ALA A 85 -0.29 5.53 -4.85
N LYS A 86 -1.06 5.88 -5.86
CA LYS A 86 -0.72 5.62 -7.26
C LYS A 86 -0.11 6.86 -7.88
N LEU A 87 0.97 6.64 -8.60
CA LEU A 87 1.67 7.66 -9.35
C LEU A 87 1.25 7.62 -10.82
N ASP A 88 1.13 8.80 -11.42
CA ASP A 88 0.98 8.93 -12.87
C ASP A 88 2.34 8.79 -13.59
N SER A 89 2.31 8.81 -14.92
CA SER A 89 3.53 8.79 -15.75
C SER A 89 4.51 9.95 -15.51
N ARG A 90 4.08 11.00 -14.79
CA ARG A 90 4.85 12.19 -14.44
C ARG A 90 5.15 12.25 -12.94
N THR A 91 5.03 11.12 -12.24
CA THR A 91 5.28 10.93 -10.80
C THR A 91 4.42 11.79 -9.86
N ASN A 92 3.30 12.30 -10.34
CA ASN A 92 2.30 12.95 -9.49
C ASN A 92 1.39 11.90 -8.85
N VAL A 93 0.85 12.20 -7.67
CA VAL A 93 -0.17 11.35 -7.05
C VAL A 93 -1.47 11.48 -7.86
N GLU A 94 -1.90 10.41 -8.50
CA GLU A 94 -3.17 10.34 -9.25
C GLU A 94 -4.32 9.96 -8.32
N TRP A 95 -4.05 8.99 -7.44
CA TRP A 95 -5.01 8.36 -6.56
C TRP A 95 -4.35 8.02 -5.22
N PHE A 96 -5.12 8.17 -4.14
CA PHE A 96 -4.65 7.92 -2.79
C PHE A 96 -5.71 7.19 -1.97
N GLU A 97 -5.37 6.03 -1.42
CA GLU A 97 -6.27 5.20 -0.61
C GLU A 97 -5.70 4.92 0.77
N THR A 98 -6.55 4.94 1.78
CA THR A 98 -6.19 4.69 3.18
C THR A 98 -7.01 3.55 3.76
N VAL A 99 -6.42 2.80 4.69
CA VAL A 99 -7.15 1.81 5.49
C VAL A 99 -6.68 1.83 6.93
N ASN A 100 -7.62 1.85 7.86
CA ASN A 100 -7.33 1.74 9.28
C ASN A 100 -7.22 0.27 9.66
N VAL A 101 -6.16 -0.06 10.39
CA VAL A 101 -5.84 -1.39 10.88
C VAL A 101 -5.90 -1.36 12.39
N ASP A 102 -6.91 -2.03 12.94
CA ASP A 102 -7.05 -2.18 14.38
C ASP A 102 -5.94 -3.12 14.92
N GLU A 103 -5.23 -2.64 15.94
CA GLU A 103 -4.18 -3.39 16.62
C GLU A 103 -4.73 -4.67 17.28
N THR A 104 -6.01 -4.68 17.67
CA THR A 104 -6.67 -5.89 18.21
C THR A 104 -6.74 -7.03 17.20
N ILE A 105 -6.91 -6.71 15.90
CA ILE A 105 -6.97 -7.70 14.82
C ILE A 105 -5.59 -8.31 14.60
N LEU A 106 -4.53 -7.49 14.64
CA LEU A 106 -3.15 -7.94 14.46
C LEU A 106 -2.72 -8.85 15.60
N THR A 107 -2.94 -8.41 16.85
CA THR A 107 -2.59 -9.17 18.06
C THR A 107 -3.35 -10.50 18.12
N LYS A 108 -4.67 -10.50 17.86
CA LYS A 108 -5.47 -11.73 17.80
C LYS A 108 -4.97 -12.75 16.77
N ASN A 109 -4.37 -12.27 15.68
CA ASN A 109 -3.84 -13.12 14.62
C ASN A 109 -2.33 -13.39 14.75
N ASN A 110 -1.68 -12.96 15.82
CA ASN A 110 -0.22 -13.05 16.02
C ASN A 110 0.58 -12.42 14.87
N ILE A 111 0.08 -11.34 14.27
CA ILE A 111 0.81 -10.58 13.25
C ILE A 111 1.71 -9.57 13.98
N PRO A 112 3.03 -9.56 13.72
CA PRO A 112 3.92 -8.57 14.34
C PRO A 112 3.57 -7.15 13.90
N ILE A 113 3.61 -6.22 14.85
CA ILE A 113 3.29 -4.80 14.62
C ILE A 113 4.58 -4.08 14.26
N ASN A 114 5.11 -4.39 13.08
CA ASN A 114 6.26 -3.72 12.48
C ASN A 114 5.91 -3.23 11.07
N ASP A 115 6.64 -2.23 10.60
CA ASP A 115 6.35 -1.60 9.30
C ASP A 115 6.44 -2.61 8.15
N LEU A 116 7.36 -3.58 8.18
CA LEU A 116 7.49 -4.59 7.13
C LEU A 116 6.32 -5.58 7.08
N ALA A 117 5.81 -6.01 8.23
CA ALA A 117 4.59 -6.83 8.29
C ALA A 117 3.39 -6.06 7.77
N LEU A 118 3.32 -4.77 8.12
CA LEU A 118 2.30 -3.86 7.61
C LEU A 118 2.42 -3.64 6.10
N MET A 119 3.64 -3.57 5.54
CA MET A 119 3.84 -3.56 4.08
C MET A 119 3.35 -4.85 3.44
N THR A 120 3.63 -6.00 4.06
CA THR A 120 3.15 -7.30 3.58
C THR A 120 1.62 -7.37 3.60
N LEU A 121 0.99 -6.87 4.67
CA LEU A 121 -0.46 -6.74 4.77
C LEU A 121 -1.02 -5.80 3.71
N GLY A 122 -0.36 -4.66 3.45
CA GLY A 122 -0.76 -3.73 2.41
C GLY A 122 -0.75 -4.38 1.02
N ILE A 123 0.33 -5.08 0.66
CA ILE A 123 0.41 -5.81 -0.62
C ILE A 123 -0.76 -6.78 -0.77
N LEU A 124 -1.08 -7.53 0.28
CA LEU A 124 -2.17 -8.51 0.25
C LEU A 124 -3.56 -7.86 0.23
N THR A 125 -3.70 -6.71 0.87
CA THR A 125 -4.94 -5.91 0.90
C THR A 125 -5.26 -5.37 -0.48
N TRP A 126 -4.27 -4.78 -1.16
CA TRP A 126 -4.44 -4.14 -2.46
C TRP A 126 -4.00 -5.01 -3.65
N ARG A 127 -3.91 -6.32 -3.46
CA ARG A 127 -3.40 -7.28 -4.46
C ARG A 127 -3.99 -7.14 -5.87
N THR A 128 -5.27 -6.80 -5.99
CA THR A 128 -5.95 -6.64 -7.28
C THR A 128 -5.58 -5.35 -7.99
N ARG A 129 -5.14 -4.32 -7.24
CA ARG A 129 -4.75 -3.01 -7.76
C ARG A 129 -3.29 -2.97 -8.18
N ILE A 130 -2.43 -3.62 -7.40
CA ILE A 130 -0.97 -3.49 -7.53
C ILE A 130 -0.31 -4.64 -8.32
N SER A 131 -1.09 -5.63 -8.79
CA SER A 131 -0.53 -6.77 -9.52
C SER A 131 0.28 -6.32 -10.73
N GLN A 132 1.41 -6.97 -10.99
CA GLN A 132 2.33 -6.66 -12.09
C GLN A 132 2.88 -5.23 -12.09
N SER A 133 2.84 -4.54 -10.95
CA SER A 133 3.25 -3.14 -10.82
C SER A 133 4.55 -2.97 -10.03
N ARG A 134 5.16 -1.79 -10.15
CA ARG A 134 6.34 -1.38 -9.35
C ARG A 134 5.88 -0.63 -8.11
N ILE A 135 6.32 -1.10 -6.95
CA ILE A 135 5.88 -0.60 -5.66
C ILE A 135 7.10 -0.13 -4.85
N LEU A 136 7.03 1.09 -4.35
CA LEU A 136 7.97 1.60 -3.36
C LEU A 136 7.34 1.47 -1.96
N CYS A 137 7.91 0.63 -1.11
CA CYS A 137 7.50 0.45 0.28
C CYS A 137 8.29 1.38 1.19
N LEU A 138 7.61 2.28 1.89
CA LEU A 138 8.21 3.22 2.82
C LEU A 138 8.12 2.69 4.24
N VAL A 139 9.28 2.60 4.87
CA VAL A 139 9.43 2.06 6.23
C VAL A 139 10.11 3.11 7.10
N ASN A 140 9.69 3.26 8.35
CA ASN A 140 10.32 4.20 9.27
C ASN A 140 11.59 3.62 9.90
N ASP A 141 11.52 2.36 10.31
CA ASP A 141 12.62 1.64 10.93
C ASP A 141 12.73 0.21 10.39
N LEU A 142 13.93 -0.15 9.94
CA LEU A 142 14.26 -1.49 9.49
C LEU A 142 14.96 -2.17 10.66
N GLY A 143 14.19 -2.89 11.48
CA GLY A 143 14.71 -3.56 12.68
C GLY A 143 15.90 -4.48 12.39
N THR A 144 16.72 -4.75 13.41
CA THR A 144 18.00 -5.49 13.27
C THR A 144 17.84 -6.93 12.76
N ASP A 145 16.68 -7.55 12.99
CA ASP A 145 16.39 -8.95 12.64
C ASP A 145 15.24 -9.10 11.63
N SER A 146 15.10 -8.14 10.71
CA SER A 146 13.99 -8.05 9.73
C SER A 146 14.00 -9.09 8.59
N SER A 147 14.79 -10.15 8.69
CA SER A 147 15.03 -11.08 7.57
C SER A 147 13.78 -11.87 7.20
N LEU A 148 13.02 -12.30 8.20
CA LEU A 148 11.77 -13.05 8.02
C LEU A 148 10.68 -12.19 7.39
N GLU A 149 10.51 -10.96 7.85
CA GLU A 149 9.50 -10.04 7.33
C GLU A 149 9.83 -9.56 5.92
N LEU A 150 11.12 -9.38 5.62
CA LEU A 150 11.56 -9.06 4.27
C LEU A 150 11.32 -10.25 3.32
N GLU A 151 11.55 -11.47 3.77
CA GLU A 151 11.23 -12.67 2.98
C GLU A 151 9.72 -12.81 2.77
N ALA A 152 8.91 -12.59 3.80
CA ALA A 152 7.45 -12.57 3.72
C ALA A 152 6.96 -11.53 2.70
N LEU A 153 7.53 -10.32 2.73
CA LEU A 153 7.25 -9.25 1.77
C LEU A 153 7.61 -9.68 0.34
N LYS A 154 8.81 -10.23 0.15
CA LYS A 154 9.27 -10.75 -1.15
C LYS A 154 8.33 -11.82 -1.71
N ARG A 155 7.93 -12.78 -0.87
CA ARG A 155 6.98 -13.84 -1.23
C ARG A 155 5.63 -13.24 -1.63
N ALA A 156 5.09 -12.32 -0.84
CA ALA A 156 3.83 -11.63 -1.15
C ALA A 156 3.89 -10.87 -2.48
N ALA A 157 4.94 -10.09 -2.71
CA ALA A 157 5.15 -9.34 -3.94
C ALA A 157 5.30 -10.27 -5.16
N ASN A 158 6.09 -11.35 -5.04
CA ASN A 158 6.33 -12.31 -6.12
C ASN A 158 5.05 -13.03 -6.54
N LYS A 159 4.16 -13.38 -5.60
CA LYS A 159 2.86 -14.00 -5.91
C LYS A 159 2.01 -13.17 -6.88
N PHE A 160 2.09 -11.84 -6.79
CA PHE A 160 1.35 -10.93 -7.68
C PHE A 160 2.22 -10.33 -8.79
N LYS A 161 3.45 -10.83 -8.96
CA LYS A 161 4.46 -10.36 -9.91
C LYS A 161 4.78 -8.86 -9.74
N CYS A 162 4.71 -8.35 -8.53
CA CYS A 162 5.05 -6.97 -8.21
C CYS A 162 6.56 -6.83 -8.03
N MET A 163 7.15 -5.80 -8.64
CA MET A 163 8.52 -5.39 -8.29
C MET A 163 8.42 -4.48 -7.07
N HIS A 164 9.19 -4.77 -6.02
CA HIS A 164 9.11 -4.04 -4.76
C HIS A 164 10.50 -3.55 -4.35
N HIS A 165 10.58 -2.31 -3.87
CA HIS A 165 11.77 -1.79 -3.20
C HIS A 165 11.39 -1.22 -1.85
N VAL A 166 12.24 -1.42 -0.85
CA VAL A 166 12.02 -0.91 0.52
C VAL A 166 12.94 0.28 0.74
N LEU A 167 12.37 1.41 1.15
CA LEU A 167 13.10 2.63 1.46
C LEU A 167 12.81 3.08 2.90
N THR A 168 13.89 3.30 3.66
CA THR A 168 13.79 3.76 5.05
C THR A 168 13.78 5.28 5.12
N ILE A 169 12.66 5.88 5.52
CA ILE A 169 12.52 7.35 5.61
C ILE A 169 13.10 7.91 6.92
N GLY A 170 13.08 7.11 8.01
CA GLY A 170 13.50 7.55 9.34
C GLY A 170 14.95 8.01 9.46
N SER A 171 15.85 7.52 8.60
CA SER A 171 17.28 7.89 8.62
C SER A 171 17.55 9.33 8.15
N ARG A 172 16.70 9.90 7.29
CA ARG A 172 16.89 11.29 6.81
C ARG A 172 16.68 12.35 7.88
N ARG A 173 15.95 12.04 8.96
CA ARG A 173 15.78 12.95 10.10
C ARG A 173 16.95 12.92 11.11
N ARG A 174 17.90 11.98 10.99
CA ARG A 174 19.03 11.86 11.94
C ARG A 174 20.40 12.22 11.38
N ASN A 175 20.57 12.34 10.06
CA ASN A 175 21.89 12.55 9.46
C ASN A 175 22.28 14.02 9.21
N SER A 176 21.65 14.98 9.91
CA SER A 176 22.14 16.35 9.97
C SER A 176 22.46 16.78 11.40
N LEU A 177 23.40 16.08 12.05
CA LEU A 177 24.19 16.64 13.15
C LEU A 177 25.60 16.05 13.12
N PRO A 178 26.61 16.91 12.94
CA PRO A 178 27.77 16.85 13.80
C PRO A 178 27.90 18.15 14.60
N ALA A 179 28.13 17.95 15.90
CA ALA A 179 29.01 18.75 16.77
C ALA A 179 28.71 20.25 17.04
N LEU A 180 28.46 20.49 18.33
CA LEU A 180 29.13 21.48 19.19
C LEU A 180 28.69 22.96 19.18
N LEU A 181 28.31 23.38 20.40
CA LEU A 181 28.45 24.71 21.04
C LEU A 181 27.35 25.77 20.84
N SER A 182 26.79 26.13 22.00
CA SER A 182 26.47 27.48 22.48
C SER A 182 25.22 28.24 21.98
N SER A 183 24.45 28.64 22.99
CA SER A 183 23.71 29.91 23.16
C SER A 183 22.52 30.24 22.25
N SER A 184 21.37 30.39 22.93
CA SER A 184 20.50 31.57 22.85
C SER A 184 19.92 31.96 21.49
N GLY A 185 18.61 31.78 21.34
CA GLY A 185 17.81 32.72 20.55
C GLY A 185 16.86 32.06 19.55
N LYS A 186 15.58 32.34 19.76
CA LYS A 186 14.48 32.17 18.82
C LYS A 186 14.89 32.52 17.38
N ARG A 187 14.70 31.58 16.45
CA ARG A 187 14.02 31.75 15.16
C ARG A 187 13.94 30.38 14.48
N SER A 188 12.71 29.93 14.24
CA SER A 188 12.39 28.80 13.40
C SER A 188 12.94 29.03 11.99
N SER A 189 14.13 28.52 11.71
CA SER A 189 14.60 28.34 10.34
C SER A 189 13.90 27.10 9.77
N ILE A 190 12.91 27.37 8.93
CA ILE A 190 12.51 26.51 7.83
C ILE A 190 13.80 26.03 7.17
N SER A 191 14.17 24.77 7.41
CA SER A 191 15.38 24.23 6.85
C SER A 191 15.20 24.07 5.35
N SER A 192 16.10 24.72 4.64
CA SER A 192 16.27 24.76 3.19
C SER A 192 16.60 23.37 2.64
N GLN A 193 15.59 22.52 2.54
CA GLN A 193 15.58 21.34 1.67
C GLN A 193 14.42 21.57 0.68
N ASP A 194 14.63 22.57 -0.19
CA ASP A 194 13.77 22.88 -1.33
C ASP A 194 14.24 22.04 -2.53
N GLY A 195 14.31 20.72 -2.32
CA GLY A 195 14.31 19.76 -3.43
C GLY A 195 12.88 19.69 -3.99
N MET A 196 12.73 19.42 -5.29
CA MET A 196 11.41 19.24 -5.91
C MET A 196 10.60 18.20 -5.13
N ARG A 197 9.65 18.65 -4.30
CA ARG A 197 8.78 17.74 -3.55
C ARG A 197 7.75 17.12 -4.47
N LEU A 198 7.35 15.90 -4.16
CA LEU A 198 6.29 15.19 -4.88
C LEU A 198 5.03 16.07 -4.90
N ARG A 199 4.52 16.40 -6.09
CA ARG A 199 3.39 17.31 -6.26
C ARG A 199 2.07 16.60 -5.95
N ILE A 200 1.78 16.46 -4.66
CA ILE A 200 0.60 15.79 -4.11
C ILE A 200 -0.72 16.51 -4.48
N MET A 201 -0.65 17.81 -4.82
CA MET A 201 -1.83 18.63 -5.15
C MET A 201 -2.63 18.16 -6.37
N MET A 202 -2.10 17.20 -7.15
CA MET A 202 -2.77 16.65 -8.33
C MET A 202 -3.61 15.41 -8.03
N CYS A 203 -3.71 14.98 -6.77
CA CYS A 203 -4.52 13.82 -6.38
C CYS A 203 -5.98 14.03 -6.77
N GLN A 204 -6.45 13.24 -7.74
CA GLN A 204 -7.80 13.38 -8.30
C GLN A 204 -8.84 12.65 -7.46
N THR A 205 -8.43 11.57 -6.79
CA THR A 205 -9.32 10.69 -6.05
C THR A 205 -8.71 10.26 -4.72
N ARG A 206 -9.48 10.46 -3.64
CA ARG A 206 -9.20 9.95 -2.30
C ARG A 206 -10.26 8.91 -1.94
N ALA A 207 -9.82 7.76 -1.46
CA ALA A 207 -10.72 6.72 -0.95
C ALA A 207 -10.24 6.24 0.42
N GLU A 208 -11.19 5.83 1.26
CA GLU A 208 -10.92 5.11 2.49
C GLU A 208 -11.58 3.75 2.39
N LEU A 209 -10.81 2.69 2.64
CA LEU A 209 -11.31 1.33 2.65
C LEU A 209 -11.83 1.02 4.05
N ASP A 210 -13.12 0.71 4.15
CA ASP A 210 -13.78 0.50 5.46
C ASP A 210 -13.18 -0.69 6.25
N ASN A 211 -12.75 -1.75 5.56
CA ASN A 211 -12.29 -2.98 6.20
C ASN A 211 -11.19 -3.69 5.40
N ILE A 212 -10.24 -4.28 6.12
CA ILE A 212 -9.21 -5.13 5.53
C ILE A 212 -9.81 -6.48 5.13
N PRO A 213 -9.56 -6.99 3.92
CA PRO A 213 -10.02 -8.32 3.52
C PRO A 213 -9.51 -9.40 4.49
N THR A 214 -10.41 -10.24 5.01
CA THR A 214 -10.06 -11.33 5.93
C THR A 214 -9.02 -12.28 5.33
N GLN A 215 -9.06 -12.47 4.01
CA GLN A 215 -8.06 -13.27 3.30
C GLN A 215 -6.66 -12.65 3.38
N ALA A 216 -6.54 -11.33 3.31
CA ALA A 216 -5.26 -10.65 3.43
C ALA A 216 -4.65 -10.88 4.81
N ILE A 217 -5.43 -10.65 5.88
CA ILE A 217 -5.02 -10.92 7.28
C ILE A 217 -4.52 -12.37 7.44
N ARG A 218 -5.29 -13.31 6.89
CA ARG A 218 -4.98 -14.73 6.98
C ARG A 218 -3.66 -15.05 6.27
N GLU A 219 -3.47 -14.57 5.04
CA GLU A 219 -2.24 -14.79 4.26
C GLU A 219 -1.03 -14.10 4.89
N THR A 220 -1.18 -12.89 5.43
CA THR A 220 -0.14 -12.16 6.15
C THR A 220 0.37 -12.94 7.34
N ARG A 221 -0.56 -13.46 8.17
CA ARG A 221 -0.21 -14.32 9.30
C ARG A 221 0.63 -15.52 8.87
N TYR A 222 0.25 -16.19 7.78
CA TYR A 222 0.97 -17.38 7.32
C TYR A 222 2.38 -17.07 6.80
N LEU A 223 2.56 -15.93 6.14
CA LEU A 223 3.87 -15.54 5.64
C LEU A 223 4.82 -15.12 6.77
N LEU A 224 4.31 -14.45 7.80
CA LEU A 224 5.12 -13.89 8.89
C LEU A 224 5.32 -14.88 10.05
N VAL A 225 4.44 -15.88 10.18
CA VAL A 225 4.51 -16.89 11.25
C VAL A 225 4.74 -18.26 10.63
N PRO A 226 6.01 -18.73 10.53
CA PRO A 226 6.38 -19.98 9.86
C PRO A 226 5.65 -21.22 10.36
N ASN A 227 5.24 -21.20 11.64
CA ASN A 227 4.59 -22.34 12.31
C ASN A 227 3.09 -22.47 12.03
N SER A 228 2.48 -21.56 11.26
CA SER A 228 1.03 -21.47 11.19
C SER A 228 0.37 -22.27 10.05
N ASN A 229 1.07 -22.61 8.96
CA ASN A 229 0.74 -23.72 8.04
C ASN A 229 1.75 -23.85 6.87
N PRO A 230 2.44 -24.99 6.70
CA PRO A 230 3.43 -25.16 5.62
C PRO A 230 2.80 -25.26 4.22
N LEU A 231 1.53 -25.68 4.10
CA LEU A 231 0.87 -25.88 2.81
C LEU A 231 0.55 -24.57 2.07
N LEU A 232 0.31 -23.48 2.79
CA LEU A 232 0.03 -22.19 2.15
C LEU A 232 1.32 -21.50 1.71
N CYS A 233 2.47 -21.80 2.32
CA CYS A 233 3.78 -21.41 1.82
C CYS A 233 4.06 -22.00 0.42
N LEU A 234 3.46 -23.15 0.07
CA LEU A 234 3.58 -23.73 -1.28
C LEU A 234 2.85 -22.91 -2.35
N CYS A 235 1.85 -22.10 -1.97
CA CYS A 235 1.18 -21.17 -2.88
C CYS A 235 1.98 -19.87 -3.11
N PHE A 236 3.12 -19.70 -2.43
CA PHE A 236 4.05 -18.59 -2.61
C PHE A 236 5.39 -19.16 -3.08
N PRO A 237 5.63 -19.22 -4.41
CA PRO A 237 6.85 -19.84 -4.91
C PRO A 237 8.09 -19.11 -4.37
N LEU A 238 9.01 -19.89 -3.79
CA LEU A 238 10.36 -19.45 -3.47
C LEU A 238 11.14 -19.38 -4.78
N THR A 239 11.27 -18.19 -5.35
CA THR A 239 12.24 -17.96 -6.42
C THR A 239 13.52 -17.45 -5.79
N SER A 240 14.54 -18.32 -5.82
CA SER A 240 15.95 -18.02 -5.58
C SER A 240 16.50 -17.00 -6.57
#